data_AF-A0A950Z8P2-F1
#
_entry.id   AF-A0A950Z8P2-F1
#
_cell.length_a   1.000
_cell.length_b   1.000
_cell.length_c   1.000
_cell.angle_alpha   90.00
_cell.angle_beta   90.00
_cell.angle_gamma   90.00
#
_symmetry.space_group_name_H-M   'P 1'
#
loop_
_entity.id
_entity.type
_entity.pdbx_description
1 polymer ?
#
loop_
_entity_poly.entity_id
_entity_poly.type
_entity_poly.pdbx_seq_one_letter_code
_entity_poly.pdbx_strand_id
1 'polypeptide(L)'
;NGSGIAGHGAIRNVSGNNSISGNTTLASATTLGSDANTLTMSGIISGAQNMTVTGAGTVKFTGNNTYSGSTTINGTLEAGAAGALGGTSGIVLNTGGTLLFSGVGNRVRDLATFNFAGGNLKGSDLTEAMGALTLSANSTLDFVKDATRGDITFASGLLSGTPVLTINNWSGKIYAGGTDDRLFMTVAPTQAFLDSIQFTGFNRGAYWIPGTGEIVPVPEPGTILAATALLLLLGLQVLSENHSYVPALVGALRRRRPRR
;
A
#
# COMPACT_ATOMS: atom_id res chain seq x y z
N ASN A 1 0.53 -16.35 28.97
CA ASN A 1 0.32 -16.93 27.62
C ASN A 1 -1.14 -17.35 27.45
N GLY A 2 -1.57 -17.69 26.23
CA GLY A 2 -2.93 -18.11 25.90
C GLY A 2 -3.84 -16.96 25.42
N SER A 3 -5.11 -17.26 25.22
CA SER A 3 -6.10 -16.28 24.73
C SER A 3 -6.67 -15.36 25.82
N GLY A 4 -6.46 -15.72 27.09
CA GLY A 4 -7.14 -15.09 28.23
C GLY A 4 -8.63 -15.44 28.31
N ILE A 5 -9.31 -14.89 29.31
CA ILE A 5 -10.75 -15.12 29.54
C ILE A 5 -11.55 -14.55 28.37
N ALA A 6 -12.42 -15.38 27.79
CA ALA A 6 -13.27 -15.04 26.63
C ALA A 6 -12.50 -14.50 25.41
N GLY A 7 -11.19 -14.74 25.31
CA GLY A 7 -10.37 -14.32 24.16
C GLY A 7 -9.99 -12.84 24.15
N HIS A 8 -10.19 -12.10 25.24
CA HIS A 8 -9.83 -10.68 25.32
C HIS A 8 -8.33 -10.40 25.51
N GLY A 9 -7.50 -11.43 25.59
CA GLY A 9 -6.07 -11.31 25.84
C GLY A 9 -5.65 -11.95 27.15
N ALA A 10 -4.55 -12.71 27.12
CA ALA A 10 -3.84 -13.14 28.33
C ALA A 10 -3.14 -11.97 29.02
N ILE A 11 -2.82 -10.92 28.26
CA ILE A 11 -2.54 -9.58 28.76
C ILE A 11 -3.67 -8.71 28.23
N ARG A 12 -4.43 -8.09 29.13
CA ARG A 12 -5.63 -7.32 28.80
C ARG A 12 -5.60 -5.97 29.49
N ASN A 13 -5.71 -4.90 28.71
CA ASN A 13 -5.97 -3.56 29.21
C ASN A 13 -7.48 -3.29 29.18
N VAL A 14 -8.08 -3.02 30.34
CA VAL A 14 -9.53 -2.79 30.43
C VAL A 14 -9.87 -1.32 30.15
N SER A 15 -9.06 -0.38 30.63
CA SER A 15 -9.28 1.06 30.47
C SER A 15 -8.04 1.86 30.79
N GLY A 16 -7.95 3.09 30.26
CA GLY A 16 -6.83 3.99 30.51
C GLY A 16 -5.56 3.61 29.75
N ASN A 17 -4.57 4.49 29.83
CA ASN A 17 -3.27 4.28 29.20
C ASN A 17 -2.35 3.55 30.18
N ASN A 18 -2.05 2.28 29.90
CA ASN A 18 -1.22 1.44 30.76
C ASN A 18 0.01 0.97 29.99
N SER A 19 1.10 0.69 30.72
CA SER A 19 2.35 0.23 30.12
C SER A 19 2.91 -0.99 30.84
N ILE A 20 3.45 -1.92 30.05
CA ILE A 20 4.25 -3.05 30.51
C ILE A 20 5.67 -2.83 29.99
N SER A 21 6.58 -2.47 30.90
CA SER A 21 7.99 -2.22 30.58
C SER A 21 8.87 -3.47 30.64
N GLY A 22 8.40 -4.53 31.31
CA GLY A 22 9.11 -5.80 31.40
C GLY A 22 9.11 -6.56 30.08
N ASN A 23 10.19 -7.30 29.84
CA ASN A 23 10.26 -8.24 28.71
C ASN A 23 9.15 -9.29 28.82
N THR A 24 8.58 -9.67 27.68
CA THR A 24 7.50 -10.64 27.59
C THR A 24 7.95 -11.81 26.72
N THR A 25 8.05 -13.02 27.29
CA THR A 25 8.37 -14.23 26.52
C THR A 25 7.10 -15.01 26.21
N LEU A 26 6.83 -15.24 24.92
CA LEU A 26 5.70 -16.03 24.44
C LEU A 26 6.04 -17.52 24.56
N ALA A 27 5.62 -18.18 25.64
CA ALA A 27 5.84 -19.62 25.83
C ALA A 27 4.73 -20.49 25.19
N SER A 28 3.61 -19.88 24.80
CA SER A 28 2.60 -20.47 23.92
C SER A 28 2.00 -19.38 23.04
N ALA A 29 1.14 -19.75 22.08
CA ALA A 29 0.36 -18.76 21.34
C ALA A 29 -0.37 -17.84 22.34
N THR A 30 -0.29 -16.53 22.12
CA THR A 30 -0.72 -15.53 23.10
C THR A 30 -1.50 -14.40 22.47
N THR A 31 -2.59 -14.02 23.12
CA THR A 31 -3.38 -12.86 22.75
C THR A 31 -3.06 -11.69 23.67
N LEU A 32 -2.81 -10.52 23.08
CA LEU A 32 -2.74 -9.23 23.75
C LEU A 32 -4.00 -8.46 23.39
N GLY A 33 -4.64 -7.80 24.35
CA GLY A 33 -5.85 -7.04 24.08
C GLY A 33 -5.93 -5.73 24.84
N SER A 34 -6.59 -4.76 24.22
CA SER A 34 -6.99 -3.51 24.85
C SER A 34 -8.47 -3.26 24.58
N ASP A 35 -9.30 -3.25 25.62
CA ASP A 35 -10.73 -2.99 25.48
C ASP A 35 -11.01 -1.51 25.22
N ALA A 36 -10.18 -0.62 25.78
CA ALA A 36 -10.25 0.82 25.61
C ALA A 36 -8.85 1.44 25.79
N ASN A 37 -8.63 2.62 25.22
CA ASN A 37 -7.36 3.36 25.31
C ASN A 37 -6.15 2.49 24.89
N THR A 38 -4.96 2.79 25.42
CA THR A 38 -3.70 2.19 24.95
C THR A 38 -3.05 1.27 25.97
N LEU A 39 -2.74 0.04 25.56
CA LEU A 39 -1.77 -0.85 26.20
C LEU A 39 -0.42 -0.68 25.51
N THR A 40 0.56 -0.08 26.18
CA THR A 40 1.93 0.03 25.66
C THR A 40 2.77 -1.16 26.14
N MET A 41 3.33 -1.92 25.20
CA MET A 41 4.35 -2.93 25.47
C MET A 41 5.73 -2.33 25.14
N SER A 42 6.48 -1.96 26.18
CA SER A 42 7.79 -1.31 26.02
C SER A 42 8.97 -2.26 26.18
N GLY A 43 8.78 -3.39 26.87
CA GLY A 43 9.78 -4.45 26.90
C GLY A 43 9.85 -5.23 25.58
N ILE A 44 10.92 -6.01 25.41
CA ILE A 44 11.07 -6.89 24.24
C ILE A 44 10.09 -8.06 24.36
N ILE A 45 9.30 -8.29 23.32
CA ILE A 45 8.49 -9.49 23.13
C ILE A 45 9.33 -10.52 22.37
N SER A 46 9.51 -11.71 22.94
CA SER A 46 10.36 -12.80 22.41
C SER A 46 9.65 -14.16 22.42
N GLY A 47 10.29 -15.19 21.86
CA GLY A 47 9.76 -16.56 21.81
C GLY A 47 9.31 -17.00 20.41
N ALA A 48 9.07 -18.29 20.21
CA ALA A 48 8.79 -18.85 18.88
C ALA A 48 7.31 -18.84 18.47
N GLN A 49 6.44 -18.27 19.29
CA GLN A 49 5.01 -18.48 19.21
C GLN A 49 4.28 -17.36 18.49
N ASN A 50 3.11 -17.70 17.94
CA ASN A 50 2.23 -16.73 17.29
C ASN A 50 1.60 -15.79 18.31
N MET A 51 1.33 -14.57 17.86
CA MET A 51 0.70 -13.54 18.66
C MET A 51 -0.58 -13.05 17.98
N THR A 52 -1.60 -12.76 18.79
CA THR A 52 -2.83 -12.13 18.34
C THR A 52 -3.04 -10.81 19.07
N VAL A 53 -3.43 -9.76 18.36
CA VAL A 53 -3.83 -8.48 18.94
C VAL A 53 -5.35 -8.31 18.77
N THR A 54 -6.05 -7.94 19.83
CA THR A 54 -7.52 -7.81 19.85
C THR A 54 -8.01 -6.62 20.69
N GLY A 55 -9.31 -6.40 20.70
CA GLY A 55 -9.99 -5.36 21.49
C GLY A 55 -10.19 -4.05 20.72
N ALA A 56 -11.05 -3.19 21.27
CA ALA A 56 -11.45 -1.93 20.63
C ALA A 56 -10.46 -0.77 20.88
N GLY A 57 -9.58 -0.90 21.87
CA GLY A 57 -8.46 -0.01 22.10
C GLY A 57 -7.25 -0.34 21.22
N THR A 58 -6.11 0.25 21.58
CA THR A 58 -4.84 0.09 20.89
C THR A 58 -3.86 -0.71 21.74
N VAL A 59 -3.19 -1.69 21.14
CA VAL A 59 -1.94 -2.23 21.67
C VAL A 59 -0.80 -1.54 20.93
N LYS A 60 0.17 -0.97 21.64
CA LYS A 60 1.31 -0.25 21.07
C LYS A 60 2.60 -0.96 21.39
N PHE A 61 3.42 -1.26 20.39
CA PHE A 61 4.75 -1.79 20.56
C PHE A 61 5.80 -0.70 20.38
N THR A 62 6.68 -0.57 21.36
CA THR A 62 7.81 0.39 21.30
C THR A 62 9.18 -0.26 21.45
N GLY A 63 9.23 -1.58 21.73
CA GLY A 63 10.47 -2.34 21.80
C GLY A 63 10.87 -2.97 20.45
N ASN A 64 12.16 -3.28 20.29
CA ASN A 64 12.67 -4.10 19.18
C ASN A 64 12.37 -5.58 19.46
N ASN A 65 11.24 -6.06 18.94
CA ASN A 65 10.68 -7.36 19.27
C ASN A 65 11.35 -8.48 18.45
N THR A 66 11.57 -9.64 19.09
CA THR A 66 12.34 -10.77 18.54
C THR A 66 11.57 -12.08 18.48
N TYR A 67 10.26 -12.07 18.76
CA TYR A 67 9.43 -13.27 18.60
C TYR A 67 9.37 -13.69 17.13
N SER A 68 9.43 -14.99 16.83
CA SER A 68 9.53 -15.49 15.44
C SER A 68 8.21 -16.00 14.84
N GLY A 69 7.16 -16.13 15.65
CA GLY A 69 5.83 -16.48 15.17
C GLY A 69 5.16 -15.36 14.36
N SER A 70 3.99 -15.65 13.81
CA SER A 70 3.20 -14.68 13.04
C SER A 70 2.41 -13.75 13.96
N THR A 71 2.04 -12.58 13.46
CA THR A 71 1.21 -11.58 14.14
C THR A 71 -0.16 -11.48 13.47
N THR A 72 -1.21 -11.91 14.16
CA THR A 72 -2.60 -11.74 13.71
C THR A 72 -3.23 -10.54 14.38
N ILE A 73 -3.80 -9.63 13.60
CA ILE A 73 -4.35 -8.36 14.08
C ILE A 73 -5.86 -8.37 13.85
N ASN A 74 -6.62 -8.43 14.95
CA ASN A 74 -8.08 -8.35 15.01
C ASN A 74 -8.59 -7.04 15.64
N GLY A 75 -7.72 -6.33 16.36
CA GLY A 75 -7.97 -4.98 16.92
C GLY A 75 -6.99 -3.95 16.33
N THR A 76 -6.59 -2.94 17.10
CA THR A 76 -5.57 -1.98 16.65
C THR A 76 -4.20 -2.32 17.22
N LEU A 77 -3.21 -2.49 16.34
CA LEU A 77 -1.79 -2.58 16.69
C LEU A 77 -1.05 -1.35 16.17
N GLU A 78 -0.45 -0.58 17.06
CA GLU A 78 0.47 0.51 16.72
C GLU A 78 1.91 0.00 16.79
N ALA A 79 2.61 -0.02 15.65
CA ALA A 79 4.04 -0.26 15.56
C ALA A 79 4.77 1.09 15.68
N GLY A 80 5.14 1.46 16.91
CA GLY A 80 5.58 2.82 17.25
C GLY A 80 7.10 3.03 17.30
N ALA A 81 7.90 2.03 16.95
CA ALA A 81 9.36 2.11 16.93
C ALA A 81 9.96 1.18 15.87
N ALA A 82 11.21 1.43 15.50
CA ALA A 82 11.99 0.50 14.68
C ALA A 82 12.01 -0.89 15.35
N GLY A 83 11.81 -1.94 14.56
CA GLY A 83 11.76 -3.31 15.04
C GLY A 83 10.55 -3.68 15.91
N ALA A 84 9.52 -2.82 15.99
CA ALA A 84 8.27 -3.15 16.70
C ALA A 84 7.65 -4.49 16.25
N LEU A 85 7.85 -4.87 14.99
CA LEU A 85 7.47 -6.15 14.40
C LEU A 85 8.69 -6.85 13.77
N GLY A 86 9.91 -6.59 14.29
CA GLY A 86 11.17 -7.03 13.68
C GLY A 86 11.41 -8.54 13.70
N GLY A 87 10.76 -9.27 14.62
CA GLY A 87 10.86 -10.73 14.68
C GLY A 87 9.81 -11.48 13.85
N THR A 88 8.67 -10.84 13.53
CA THR A 88 7.48 -11.54 13.04
C THR A 88 7.75 -12.33 11.76
N SER A 89 7.21 -13.54 11.65
CA SER A 89 7.30 -14.30 10.39
C SER A 89 6.32 -13.84 9.32
N GLY A 90 5.25 -13.18 9.73
CA GLY A 90 4.23 -12.67 8.84
C GLY A 90 3.12 -11.98 9.61
N ILE A 91 2.40 -11.10 8.92
CA ILE A 91 1.30 -10.31 9.48
C ILE A 91 0.01 -10.72 8.78
N VAL A 92 -1.05 -10.93 9.56
CA VAL A 92 -2.41 -11.13 9.05
C VAL A 92 -3.30 -10.03 9.61
N LEU A 93 -3.84 -9.17 8.76
CA LEU A 93 -4.79 -8.12 9.13
C LEU A 93 -6.20 -8.59 8.80
N ASN A 94 -6.89 -9.11 9.80
CA ASN A 94 -8.26 -9.58 9.66
C ASN A 94 -9.25 -8.42 9.59
N THR A 95 -10.49 -8.75 9.24
CA THR A 95 -11.61 -7.79 9.26
C THR A 95 -11.71 -7.10 10.62
N GLY A 96 -11.75 -5.76 10.62
CA GLY A 96 -11.75 -4.93 11.83
C GLY A 96 -10.37 -4.66 12.43
N GLY A 97 -9.34 -5.39 12.00
CA GLY A 97 -7.95 -5.17 12.41
C GLY A 97 -7.34 -3.94 11.74
N THR A 98 -6.53 -3.18 12.50
CA THR A 98 -5.76 -2.05 11.99
C THR A 98 -4.30 -2.17 12.42
N LEU A 99 -3.38 -2.08 11.47
CA LEU A 99 -1.97 -1.84 11.73
C LEU A 99 -1.67 -0.36 11.49
N LEU A 100 -1.20 0.33 12.52
CA LEU A 100 -0.81 1.73 12.48
C LEU A 100 0.71 1.85 12.59
N PHE A 101 1.34 2.49 11.61
CA PHE A 101 2.74 2.87 11.69
C PHE A 101 2.88 4.25 12.33
N SER A 102 3.76 4.37 13.33
CA SER A 102 4.10 5.65 13.97
C SER A 102 5.56 5.66 14.40
N GLY A 103 6.14 6.84 14.69
CA GLY A 103 7.55 6.96 15.09
C GLY A 103 8.52 6.91 13.90
N VAL A 104 9.44 5.94 13.87
CA VAL A 104 10.52 5.84 12.85
C VAL A 104 10.39 4.60 11.95
N GLY A 105 10.90 4.67 10.71
CA GLY A 105 10.91 3.56 9.73
C GLY A 105 11.58 2.26 10.19
N ASN A 106 11.47 1.21 9.38
CA ASN A 106 12.01 -0.14 9.63
C ASN A 106 11.38 -0.84 10.85
N ARG A 107 10.06 -0.92 10.85
CA ARG A 107 9.24 -1.51 11.93
C ARG A 107 9.04 -2.99 11.74
N VAL A 108 8.92 -3.44 10.51
CA VAL A 108 8.55 -4.81 10.16
C VAL A 108 9.79 -5.53 9.65
N ARG A 109 9.88 -6.83 9.90
CA ARG A 109 10.91 -7.65 9.24
C ARG A 109 10.67 -7.65 7.73
N ASP A 110 11.65 -7.25 6.93
CA ASP A 110 11.51 -7.17 5.46
C ASP A 110 11.04 -8.47 4.79
N LEU A 111 11.34 -9.63 5.38
CA LEU A 111 10.90 -10.95 4.89
C LEU A 111 9.56 -11.43 5.48
N ALA A 112 8.91 -10.64 6.33
CA ALA A 112 7.59 -10.99 6.86
C ALA A 112 6.57 -10.97 5.74
N THR A 113 5.82 -12.06 5.57
CA THR A 113 4.68 -12.06 4.66
C THR A 113 3.60 -11.10 5.19
N PHE A 114 2.77 -10.59 4.29
CA PHE A 114 1.69 -9.68 4.68
C PHE A 114 0.39 -10.17 4.05
N ASN A 115 -0.64 -10.40 4.87
CA ASN A 115 -1.95 -10.80 4.39
C ASN A 115 -3.00 -9.75 4.74
N PHE A 116 -3.51 -9.08 3.73
CA PHE A 116 -4.73 -8.28 3.80
C PHE A 116 -5.95 -9.20 3.77
N ALA A 117 -6.44 -9.56 4.96
CA ALA A 117 -7.58 -10.44 5.20
C ALA A 117 -8.82 -9.68 5.72
N GLY A 118 -8.97 -8.44 5.28
CA GLY A 118 -10.13 -7.60 5.61
C GLY A 118 -9.81 -6.35 6.40
N GLY A 119 -8.55 -6.18 6.81
CA GLY A 119 -8.12 -5.10 7.71
C GLY A 119 -7.56 -3.86 7.00
N ASN A 120 -7.03 -2.95 7.82
CA ASN A 120 -6.52 -1.66 7.39
C ASN A 120 -5.05 -1.48 7.77
N LEU A 121 -4.22 -1.05 6.81
CA LEU A 121 -2.88 -0.54 7.09
C LEU A 121 -2.90 0.99 7.00
N LYS A 122 -2.38 1.67 8.02
CA LYS A 122 -2.17 3.13 8.03
C LYS A 122 -0.68 3.43 7.95
N GLY A 123 -0.24 3.87 6.77
CA GLY A 123 1.18 4.08 6.45
C GLY A 123 1.59 5.54 6.58
N SER A 124 1.67 6.06 7.81
CA SER A 124 1.81 7.49 8.14
C SER A 124 3.13 8.14 7.71
N ASP A 125 3.33 8.47 6.43
CA ASP A 125 4.49 9.24 5.94
C ASP A 125 5.83 8.53 6.16
N LEU A 126 5.79 7.20 6.22
CA LEU A 126 6.90 6.38 6.69
C LEU A 126 7.28 5.32 5.67
N THR A 127 8.59 5.23 5.43
CA THR A 127 9.15 4.20 4.56
C THR A 127 9.24 2.86 5.30
N GLU A 128 8.69 1.83 4.67
CA GLU A 128 8.67 0.46 5.19
C GLU A 128 8.76 -0.55 4.04
N ALA A 129 9.55 -1.61 4.24
CA ALA A 129 9.65 -2.73 3.31
C ALA A 129 9.11 -4.00 3.98
N MET A 130 8.39 -4.81 3.21
CA MET A 130 7.78 -6.04 3.67
C MET A 130 7.89 -7.13 2.60
N GLY A 131 7.60 -8.36 3.00
CA GLY A 131 7.65 -9.52 2.11
C GLY A 131 6.48 -9.55 1.14
N ALA A 132 6.14 -10.77 0.68
CA ALA A 132 5.04 -10.96 -0.25
C ALA A 132 3.70 -10.52 0.36
N LEU A 133 2.95 -9.72 -0.38
CA LEU A 133 1.58 -9.36 -0.06
C LEU A 133 0.62 -10.40 -0.65
N THR A 134 -0.26 -10.94 0.20
CA THR A 134 -1.48 -11.63 -0.22
C THR A 134 -2.68 -10.75 0.08
N LEU A 135 -3.51 -10.50 -0.93
CA LEU A 135 -4.81 -9.87 -0.76
C LEU A 135 -5.88 -10.97 -0.80
N SER A 136 -6.49 -11.26 0.34
CA SER A 136 -7.47 -12.36 0.51
C SER A 136 -8.88 -11.90 0.86
N ALA A 137 -9.06 -10.64 1.29
CA ALA A 137 -10.36 -10.01 1.46
C ALA A 137 -10.25 -8.49 1.25
N ASN A 138 -11.40 -7.83 1.06
CA ASN A 138 -11.47 -6.38 0.86
C ASN A 138 -10.78 -5.64 1.99
N SER A 139 -9.75 -4.87 1.67
CA SER A 139 -8.86 -4.28 2.67
C SER A 139 -8.48 -2.85 2.27
N THR A 140 -7.94 -2.10 3.22
CA THR A 140 -7.58 -0.70 2.98
C THR A 140 -6.11 -0.46 3.27
N LEU A 141 -5.45 0.27 2.38
CA LEU A 141 -4.22 0.99 2.65
C LEU A 141 -4.56 2.48 2.71
N ASP A 142 -4.32 3.10 3.85
CA ASP A 142 -4.63 4.49 4.11
C ASP A 142 -3.32 5.27 4.29
N PHE A 143 -3.02 6.08 3.29
CA PHE A 143 -1.92 7.03 3.35
C PHE A 143 -2.30 8.26 4.15
N VAL A 144 -1.30 9.05 4.52
CA VAL A 144 -1.54 10.38 5.04
C VAL A 144 -1.45 11.34 3.85
N LYS A 145 -2.34 12.34 3.83
CA LYS A 145 -2.32 13.37 2.81
C LYS A 145 -1.60 14.58 3.38
N ASP A 146 -0.30 14.64 3.18
CA ASP A 146 0.48 15.83 3.51
C ASP A 146 1.57 16.14 2.47
N ALA A 147 2.78 16.52 2.91
CA ALA A 147 3.92 16.85 2.06
C ALA A 147 5.15 15.98 2.38
N THR A 148 4.98 14.98 3.25
CA THR A 148 6.02 14.13 3.81
C THR A 148 5.92 12.76 3.17
N ARG A 149 6.91 12.45 2.34
CA ARG A 149 6.91 11.20 1.60
C ARG A 149 7.23 9.98 2.47
N GLY A 150 6.31 9.04 2.54
CA GLY A 150 6.52 7.64 2.91
C GLY A 150 6.43 6.68 1.71
N ASP A 151 7.20 5.60 1.74
CA ASP A 151 7.12 4.54 0.73
C ASP A 151 6.77 3.20 1.39
N ILE A 152 5.62 2.63 1.07
CA ILE A 152 5.29 1.26 1.46
C ILE A 152 5.68 0.32 0.32
N THR A 153 6.63 -0.59 0.59
CA THR A 153 7.13 -1.53 -0.41
C THR A 153 6.79 -2.97 -0.02
N PHE A 154 6.15 -3.69 -0.94
CA PHE A 154 5.99 -5.15 -0.84
C PHE A 154 6.90 -5.86 -1.84
N ALA A 155 7.40 -7.03 -1.49
CA ALA A 155 8.25 -7.79 -2.40
C ALA A 155 7.50 -8.27 -3.66
N SER A 156 6.22 -8.62 -3.53
CA SER A 156 5.34 -9.07 -4.61
C SER A 156 3.87 -8.97 -4.22
N GLY A 157 2.95 -9.09 -5.17
CA GLY A 157 1.50 -9.11 -4.95
C GLY A 157 0.85 -10.40 -5.44
N LEU A 158 0.09 -11.06 -4.56
CA LEU A 158 -0.69 -12.26 -4.83
C LEU A 158 -2.17 -12.03 -4.49
N LEU A 159 -3.05 -12.60 -5.31
CA LEU A 159 -4.49 -12.59 -5.07
C LEU A 159 -4.99 -13.94 -4.54
N SER A 160 -5.97 -13.88 -3.65
CA SER A 160 -6.85 -15.00 -3.30
C SER A 160 -8.31 -14.54 -3.40
N GLY A 161 -9.07 -15.14 -4.33
CA GLY A 161 -10.45 -14.72 -4.62
C GLY A 161 -10.52 -13.45 -5.47
N THR A 162 -11.57 -12.64 -5.26
CA THR A 162 -11.81 -11.38 -5.99
C THR A 162 -11.89 -10.14 -5.09
N PRO A 163 -10.99 -9.96 -4.10
CA PRO A 163 -11.03 -8.82 -3.20
C PRO A 163 -10.67 -7.50 -3.90
N VAL A 164 -10.88 -6.41 -3.19
CA VAL A 164 -10.41 -5.06 -3.56
C VAL A 164 -9.46 -4.54 -2.49
N LEU A 165 -8.29 -4.05 -2.91
CA LEU A 165 -7.45 -3.21 -2.06
C LEU A 165 -7.77 -1.75 -2.37
N THR A 166 -8.44 -1.09 -1.43
CA THR A 166 -8.71 0.34 -1.52
C THR A 166 -7.50 1.12 -1.01
N ILE A 167 -6.97 2.02 -1.83
CA ILE A 167 -5.89 2.93 -1.48
C ILE A 167 -6.48 4.32 -1.29
N ASN A 168 -6.49 4.79 -0.04
CA ASN A 168 -6.99 6.11 0.32
C ASN A 168 -5.85 7.13 0.37
N ASN A 169 -6.22 8.40 0.20
CA ASN A 169 -5.36 9.56 0.43
C ASN A 169 -4.07 9.63 -0.40
N TRP A 170 -3.94 8.80 -1.44
CA TRP A 170 -2.86 8.94 -2.41
C TRP A 170 -2.92 10.29 -3.14
N SER A 171 -1.76 10.89 -3.35
CA SER A 171 -1.62 12.10 -4.17
C SER A 171 -0.52 11.90 -5.21
N GLY A 172 -0.74 12.39 -6.42
CA GLY A 172 0.24 12.26 -7.50
C GLY A 172 -0.35 12.52 -8.88
N LYS A 173 0.42 12.12 -9.89
CA LYS A 173 0.00 12.17 -11.29
C LYS A 173 -0.10 10.74 -11.84
N ILE A 174 -1.19 10.48 -12.56
CA ILE A 174 -1.40 9.22 -13.27
C ILE A 174 -0.18 8.94 -14.16
N TYR A 175 0.36 7.71 -14.09
CA TYR A 175 1.54 7.25 -14.82
C TYR A 175 2.87 7.98 -14.56
N ALA A 176 2.89 9.02 -13.75
CA ALA A 176 4.09 9.80 -13.44
C ALA A 176 4.52 9.70 -11.96
N GLY A 177 3.77 8.97 -11.14
CA GLY A 177 4.10 8.68 -9.74
C GLY A 177 3.36 9.55 -8.73
N GLY A 178 3.40 9.09 -7.49
CA GLY A 178 2.94 9.78 -6.30
C GLY A 178 3.88 10.92 -5.92
N THR A 179 3.29 11.99 -5.39
CA THR A 179 4.01 13.18 -4.93
C THR A 179 4.22 13.21 -3.42
N ASP A 180 3.50 12.34 -2.71
CA ASP A 180 3.50 12.20 -1.26
C ASP A 180 3.78 10.74 -0.92
N ASP A 181 2.93 10.07 -0.15
CA ASP A 181 3.02 8.63 0.07
C ASP A 181 2.86 7.79 -1.22
N ARG A 182 3.64 6.69 -1.30
CA ARG A 182 3.68 5.81 -2.47
C ARG A 182 3.59 4.33 -2.09
N LEU A 183 3.02 3.55 -3.00
CA LEU A 183 3.00 2.09 -2.93
C LEU A 183 3.95 1.50 -3.97
N PHE A 184 4.81 0.58 -3.55
CA PHE A 184 5.76 -0.11 -4.41
C PHE A 184 5.58 -1.62 -4.37
N MET A 185 5.88 -2.25 -5.50
CA MET A 185 6.13 -3.68 -5.58
C MET A 185 7.46 -3.95 -6.28
N THR A 186 8.33 -4.71 -5.61
CA THR A 186 9.65 -5.05 -6.16
C THR A 186 9.54 -5.95 -7.39
N VAL A 187 8.65 -6.94 -7.34
CA VAL A 187 8.33 -7.80 -8.48
C VAL A 187 7.05 -7.31 -9.14
N ALA A 188 7.06 -7.27 -10.48
CA ALA A 188 5.89 -6.91 -11.29
C ALA A 188 4.68 -7.78 -10.93
N PRO A 189 3.54 -7.19 -10.52
CA PRO A 189 2.34 -7.96 -10.17
C PRO A 189 1.66 -8.50 -11.42
N THR A 190 0.81 -9.53 -11.23
CA THR A 190 -0.08 -9.98 -12.31
C THR A 190 -1.13 -8.92 -12.64
N GLN A 191 -1.65 -8.92 -13.87
CA GLN A 191 -2.72 -7.99 -14.26
C GLN A 191 -3.95 -8.14 -13.37
N ALA A 192 -4.33 -9.39 -13.02
CA ALA A 192 -5.45 -9.63 -12.12
C ALA A 192 -5.26 -8.95 -10.76
N PHE A 193 -4.04 -8.97 -10.22
CA PHE A 193 -3.71 -8.25 -8.99
C PHE A 193 -3.85 -6.74 -9.16
N LEU A 194 -3.34 -6.17 -10.26
CA LEU A 194 -3.50 -4.73 -10.55
C LEU A 194 -4.97 -4.33 -10.69
N ASP A 195 -5.80 -5.17 -11.32
CA ASP A 195 -7.24 -4.97 -11.47
C ASP A 195 -8.00 -5.07 -10.12
N SER A 196 -7.35 -5.57 -9.07
CA SER A 196 -7.92 -5.62 -7.71
C SER A 196 -7.68 -4.36 -6.89
N ILE A 197 -6.84 -3.44 -7.36
CA ILE A 197 -6.52 -2.22 -6.63
C ILE A 197 -7.48 -1.11 -7.05
N GLN A 198 -7.94 -0.31 -6.09
CA GLN A 198 -8.71 0.89 -6.36
C GLN A 198 -8.13 2.06 -5.56
N PHE A 199 -7.62 3.07 -6.25
CA PHE A 199 -7.31 4.34 -5.62
C PHE A 199 -8.59 5.17 -5.47
N THR A 200 -8.81 5.77 -4.30
CA THR A 200 -9.98 6.60 -4.05
C THR A 200 -10.01 7.80 -4.98
N GLY A 201 -11.14 8.00 -5.67
CA GLY A 201 -11.29 9.03 -6.70
C GLY A 201 -10.86 8.58 -8.11
N PHE A 202 -10.43 7.34 -8.29
CA PHE A 202 -10.10 6.74 -9.59
C PHE A 202 -10.91 5.46 -9.80
N ASN A 203 -10.90 4.97 -11.04
CA ASN A 203 -11.47 3.67 -11.35
C ASN A 203 -10.66 2.54 -10.72
N ARG A 204 -11.35 1.41 -10.54
CA ARG A 204 -10.69 0.15 -10.20
C ARG A 204 -9.69 -0.23 -11.30
N GLY A 205 -8.52 -0.64 -10.87
CA GLY A 205 -7.35 -0.88 -11.70
C GLY A 205 -6.16 -0.03 -11.23
N ALA A 206 -4.97 -0.58 -11.44
CA ALA A 206 -3.72 0.12 -11.19
C ALA A 206 -2.71 -0.19 -12.29
N TYR A 207 -1.65 0.60 -12.34
CA TYR A 207 -0.52 0.40 -13.24
C TYR A 207 0.76 0.31 -12.44
N TRP A 208 1.56 -0.71 -12.70
CA TRP A 208 2.90 -0.85 -12.15
C TRP A 208 3.89 -0.21 -13.11
N ILE A 209 4.57 0.86 -12.67
CA ILE A 209 5.54 1.60 -13.49
C ILE A 209 6.81 0.75 -13.63
N PRO A 210 7.15 0.25 -14.84
CA PRO A 210 8.36 -0.53 -15.03
C PRO A 210 9.61 0.30 -14.73
N GLY A 211 10.56 -0.32 -14.04
CA GLY A 211 11.83 0.31 -13.66
C GLY A 211 11.80 1.04 -12.32
N THR A 212 10.67 1.64 -11.91
CA THR A 212 10.54 2.22 -10.55
C THR A 212 9.88 1.26 -9.57
N GLY A 213 8.97 0.39 -10.05
CA GLY A 213 8.22 -0.53 -9.21
C GLY A 213 6.98 0.09 -8.55
N GLU A 214 6.68 1.35 -8.86
CA GLU A 214 5.59 2.09 -8.24
C GLU A 214 4.22 1.66 -8.77
N ILE A 215 3.24 1.54 -7.89
CA ILE A 215 1.84 1.32 -8.22
C ILE A 215 1.12 2.66 -8.25
N VAL A 216 0.50 2.99 -9.39
CA VAL A 216 -0.27 4.23 -9.59
C VAL A 216 -1.68 3.95 -10.11
N PRO A 217 -2.65 4.87 -9.96
CA PRO A 217 -3.97 4.72 -10.57
C PRO A 217 -3.90 4.70 -12.10
N VAL A 218 -4.96 4.17 -12.72
CA VAL A 218 -5.25 4.29 -14.14
C VAL A 218 -6.35 5.35 -14.40
N PRO A 219 -6.35 6.02 -15.56
CA PRO A 219 -7.36 7.04 -15.90
C PRO A 219 -8.72 6.41 -16.19
N GLU A 220 -9.77 7.24 -16.16
CA GLU A 220 -11.09 6.79 -16.55
C GLU A 220 -11.19 6.51 -18.07
N PRO A 221 -11.96 5.50 -18.53
CA PRO A 221 -12.12 5.18 -19.95
C PRO A 221 -12.54 6.39 -20.81
N GLY A 222 -13.32 7.32 -20.26
CA GLY A 222 -13.71 8.55 -20.94
C GLY A 222 -12.54 9.50 -21.23
N THR A 223 -11.52 9.51 -20.37
CA THR A 223 -10.30 10.29 -20.57
C THR A 223 -9.38 9.66 -21.62
N ILE A 224 -9.38 8.33 -21.74
CA ILE A 224 -8.65 7.60 -22.80
C ILE A 224 -9.28 7.90 -24.17
N LEU A 225 -10.61 7.91 -24.26
CA LEU A 225 -11.34 8.30 -25.48
C LEU A 225 -11.11 9.77 -25.84
N ALA A 226 -11.09 10.68 -24.86
CA ALA A 226 -10.80 12.09 -25.10
C ALA A 226 -9.35 12.33 -25.58
N ALA A 227 -8.36 11.65 -24.99
CA ALA A 227 -6.97 11.77 -25.38
C ALA A 227 -6.69 11.17 -26.77
N THR A 228 -7.28 10.01 -27.08
CA THR A 228 -7.17 9.39 -28.40
C THR A 228 -7.94 10.15 -29.48
N ALA A 229 -9.12 10.69 -29.16
CA ALA A 229 -9.88 11.54 -30.09
C ALA A 229 -9.18 12.88 -30.36
N LEU A 230 -8.56 13.50 -29.35
CA LEU A 230 -7.79 14.73 -29.53
C LEU A 230 -6.55 14.48 -30.39
N LEU A 231 -5.84 13.36 -30.19
CA LEU A 231 -4.68 12.98 -30.99
C LEU A 231 -5.07 12.65 -32.45
N LEU A 232 -6.20 11.99 -32.65
CA LEU A 232 -6.74 11.70 -33.98
C LEU A 232 -7.19 12.98 -34.71
N LEU A 233 -7.83 13.91 -34.00
CA LEU A 233 -8.28 15.20 -34.55
C LEU A 233 -7.09 16.10 -34.92
N LEU A 234 -6.05 16.16 -34.09
CA LEU A 234 -4.80 16.86 -34.40
C LEU A 234 -4.06 16.22 -35.59
N GLY A 235 -4.00 14.89 -35.65
CA GLY A 235 -3.42 14.17 -36.80
C GLY A 235 -4.15 14.46 -38.11
N LEU A 236 -5.49 14.52 -38.08
CA LEU A 236 -6.30 14.91 -39.25
C LEU A 236 -6.08 16.38 -39.65
N GLN A 237 -5.99 17.30 -38.69
CA GLN A 237 -5.75 18.71 -38.93
C GLN A 237 -4.40 18.93 -39.66
N VAL A 238 -3.34 18.28 -39.19
CA VAL A 238 -1.99 18.36 -39.81
C VAL A 238 -1.96 17.76 -41.23
N LEU A 239 -2.71 16.69 -41.50
CA LEU A 239 -2.84 16.16 -42.87
C LEU A 239 -3.53 17.15 -43.81
N SER A 240 -4.56 17.86 -43.34
CA SER A 240 -5.31 18.82 -44.14
C SER A 240 -4.47 20.07 -44.51
N GLU A 241 -3.59 20.50 -43.61
CA GLU A 241 -2.66 21.60 -43.85
C GLU A 241 -1.55 21.20 -44.85
N ASN A 242 -1.01 19.98 -44.74
CA ASN A 242 0.00 19.48 -45.69
C ASN A 242 -0.54 19.31 -47.13
N HIS A 243 -1.81 18.95 -47.31
CA HIS A 243 -2.42 18.86 -48.65
C HIS A 243 -2.63 20.25 -49.29
N SER A 244 -2.73 21.31 -48.49
CA SER A 244 -2.89 22.69 -48.98
C SER A 244 -1.59 23.29 -49.53
N TYR A 245 -0.43 22.69 -49.22
CA TYR A 245 0.89 23.14 -49.71
C TYR A 245 1.33 22.54 -51.06
N VAL A 246 0.67 21.47 -51.54
CA VAL A 246 1.05 20.78 -52.79
C VAL A 246 0.65 21.51 -54.10
N PRO A 247 -0.38 22.38 -54.19
CA PRO A 247 -0.69 23.04 -55.47
C PRO A 247 0.28 24.18 -55.85
N ALA A 248 1.05 24.74 -54.92
CA ALA A 248 1.83 25.95 -55.16
C ALA A 248 3.15 25.72 -55.93
N LEU A 249 3.72 24.50 -55.92
CA LEU A 249 5.01 24.23 -56.57
C LEU A 249 4.91 23.78 -58.04
N VAL A 250 3.72 23.41 -58.53
CA VAL A 250 3.55 22.93 -59.93
C VAL A 250 3.34 24.10 -60.92
N GLY A 251 3.02 25.30 -60.44
CA GLY A 251 2.82 26.49 -61.27
C GLY A 251 4.09 27.25 -61.68
N ALA A 252 5.20 27.13 -60.94
CA ALA A 252 6.37 28.00 -61.10
C ALA A 252 7.46 27.48 -62.07
N LEU A 253 7.39 26.22 -62.52
CA LEU A 253 8.43 25.60 -63.36
C LEU A 253 8.15 25.57 -64.87
N ARG A 254 7.06 26.20 -65.35
CA ARG A 254 6.64 26.13 -66.77
C ARG A 254 6.97 27.34 -67.65
N ARG A 255 7.93 28.20 -67.27
CA ARG A 255 8.37 29.34 -68.10
C ARG A 255 9.90 29.50 -68.18
N ARG A 256 10.60 28.59 -68.84
CA ARG A 256 11.82 28.91 -69.62
C ARG A 256 11.91 27.99 -70.85
N ARG A 257 11.36 28.43 -71.98
CA ARG A 257 11.75 27.92 -73.31
C ARG A 257 13.01 28.68 -73.76
N PRO A 258 14.00 28.03 -74.40
CA PRO A 258 15.08 28.74 -75.08
C PRO A 258 14.57 29.29 -76.41
N ARG A 259 14.88 30.56 -76.72
CA ARG A 259 14.78 31.09 -78.09
C ARG A 259 16.07 30.72 -78.84
N ARG A 260 15.90 30.37 -80.12
CA ARG A 260 16.93 30.17 -81.13
C ARG A 260 17.83 31.39 -81.27
#